data_AF-A0A843BJ65-F1
#
_entry.id   AF-A0A843BJ65-F1
#
_cell.length_a   1.000
_cell.length_b   1.000
_cell.length_c   1.000
_cell.angle_alpha   90.00
_cell.angle_beta   90.00
_cell.angle_gamma   90.00
#
_symmetry.space_group_name_H-M   'P 1'
#
loop_
_entity.id
_entity.type
_entity.pdbx_description
1 polymer ?
#
loop_
_entity_poly.entity_id
_entity_poly.type
_entity_poly.pdbx_seq_one_letter_code
_entity_poly.pdbx_strand_id
1 'polypeptide(L)'
;MVLIDKRIFAGGLAMIIAGVIIGLTIGEPPTGHSGMTEEEIIDLMMAEDENQAFQLLYGLLIGVGFLLVLISFGARRKKGSAKKTEKKPAE
;
A
#
# COMPACT_ATOMS: atom_id res chain seq x y z
N MET A 1 -18.23 -19.33 -0.99
CA MET A 1 -18.29 -17.85 -0.93
C MET A 1 -17.08 -17.37 -0.16
N VAL A 2 -16.22 -16.56 -0.80
CA VAL A 2 -15.08 -15.95 -0.12
C VAL A 2 -15.61 -14.93 0.89
N LEU A 3 -15.21 -15.03 2.16
CA LEU A 3 -15.58 -14.05 3.19
C LEU A 3 -14.61 -12.87 3.08
N ILE A 4 -15.15 -11.66 2.93
CA ILE A 4 -14.36 -10.42 2.81
C ILE A 4 -14.77 -9.49 3.94
N ASP A 5 -13.81 -9.00 4.72
CA ASP A 5 -14.05 -7.85 5.60
C ASP A 5 -14.15 -6.59 4.74
N LYS A 6 -15.39 -6.14 4.49
CA LYS A 6 -15.68 -5.00 3.63
C LYS A 6 -15.02 -3.69 4.09
N ARG A 7 -14.77 -3.51 5.39
CA ARG A 7 -14.17 -2.28 5.92
C ARG A 7 -12.67 -2.25 5.63
N ILE A 8 -11.99 -3.35 5.92
CA ILE A 8 -10.56 -3.50 5.64
C ILE A 8 -10.31 -3.46 4.13
N PHE A 9 -11.16 -4.14 3.36
CA PHE A 9 -11.08 -4.13 1.90
C PHE A 9 -11.24 -2.71 1.32
N ALA A 10 -12.28 -1.98 1.75
CA ALA A 10 -12.52 -0.61 1.27
C ALA A 10 -11.36 0.34 1.65
N GLY A 11 -10.80 0.21 2.86
CA GLY A 11 -9.64 0.99 3.28
C GLY A 11 -8.39 0.69 2.47
N GLY A 12 -8.10 -0.60 2.22
CA GLY A 12 -6.98 -1.01 1.36
C GLY A 12 -7.13 -0.50 -0.06
N LEU A 13 -8.33 -0.61 -0.63
CA LEU A 13 -8.62 -0.09 -1.98
C LEU A 13 -8.48 1.43 -2.07
N ALA A 14 -8.97 2.17 -1.07
CA ALA A 14 -8.82 3.63 -1.01
C ALA A 14 -7.34 4.05 -0.95
N MET A 15 -6.51 3.34 -0.18
CA MET A 15 -5.07 3.61 -0.10
C MET A 15 -4.34 3.36 -1.42
N ILE A 16 -4.69 2.27 -2.12
CA ILE A 16 -4.14 1.98 -3.44
C ILE A 16 -4.50 3.10 -4.42
N ILE A 17 -5.78 3.52 -4.45
CA ILE A 17 -6.24 4.60 -5.33
C ILE A 17 -5.48 5.90 -5.02
N ALA A 18 -5.34 6.27 -3.75
CA ALA A 18 -4.58 7.46 -3.36
C ALA A 18 -3.12 7.38 -3.81
N GLY A 19 -2.44 6.25 -3.60
CA GLY A 19 -1.07 6.05 -4.07
C GLY A 19 -0.95 6.14 -5.59
N VAL A 20 -1.88 5.55 -6.35
CA VAL A 20 -1.90 5.66 -7.81
C VAL A 20 -2.10 7.11 -8.26
N ILE A 21 -3.02 7.86 -7.63
CA ILE A 21 -3.23 9.28 -7.95
C ILE A 21 -1.95 10.07 -7.72
N ILE A 22 -1.30 9.91 -6.56
CA ILE A 22 -0.04 10.59 -6.25
C ILE A 22 1.03 10.24 -7.30
N GLY A 23 1.21 8.96 -7.61
CA GLY A 23 2.18 8.50 -8.59
C GLY A 23 1.94 9.05 -10.00
N LEU A 24 0.69 9.30 -10.39
CA LEU A 24 0.36 9.90 -11.69
C LEU A 24 0.52 11.42 -11.72
N THR A 25 0.49 12.08 -10.55
CA THR A 25 0.67 13.53 -10.45
C THR A 25 2.13 13.96 -10.42
N ILE A 26 3.03 13.05 -10.03
CA ILE A 26 4.46 13.28 -10.04
C ILE A 26 4.93 13.05 -11.49
N GLY A 27 5.41 14.12 -12.13
CA GLY A 27 5.86 14.09 -13.52
C GLY A 27 7.17 13.34 -13.69
N GLU A 28 7.91 13.69 -14.75
CA GLU A 28 9.24 13.12 -14.96
C GLU A 28 10.21 13.55 -13.83
N PRO A 29 11.08 12.63 -13.38
CA PRO A 29 12.06 12.94 -12.34
C PRO A 29 12.99 14.07 -12.81
N PRO A 30 13.41 14.97 -11.91
CA PRO A 30 14.38 16.00 -12.25
C PRO A 30 15.70 15.36 -12.70
N THR A 31 16.33 15.94 -13.71
CA THR A 31 17.59 15.44 -14.27
C THR A 31 18.60 16.57 -14.47
N GLY A 32 19.84 16.34 -14.08
CA GLY A 32 20.93 17.29 -14.27
C GLY A 32 21.37 17.44 -15.74
N HIS A 33 22.06 18.54 -16.01
CA HIS A 33 22.62 18.86 -17.33
C HIS A 33 24.02 19.49 -17.18
N SER A 34 24.84 19.39 -18.23
CA SER A 34 26.22 19.85 -18.18
C SER A 34 26.30 21.38 -18.10
N GLY A 35 27.16 21.89 -17.22
CA GLY A 35 27.39 23.33 -17.07
C GLY A 35 26.57 24.01 -15.98
N MET A 36 25.86 23.23 -15.14
CA MET A 36 25.22 23.75 -13.93
C MET A 36 26.23 24.39 -12.98
N THR A 37 25.84 25.53 -12.42
CA THR A 37 26.50 26.20 -11.31
C THR A 37 26.31 25.42 -10.01
N GLU A 38 27.10 25.74 -8.98
CA GLU A 38 26.98 25.08 -7.67
C GLU A 38 25.58 25.26 -7.05
N GLU A 39 24.94 26.41 -7.24
CA GLU A 39 23.59 26.67 -6.74
C GLU A 39 22.55 25.80 -7.46
N GLU A 40 22.63 25.70 -8.80
CA GLU A 40 21.71 24.86 -9.59
C GLU A 40 21.86 23.36 -9.26
N ILE A 41 23.06 22.92 -8.86
CA ILE A 41 23.29 21.55 -8.39
C ILE A 41 22.57 21.32 -7.05
N ILE A 42 22.63 22.28 -6.12
CA ILE A 42 21.95 22.16 -4.82
C ILE A 42 20.44 22.10 -5.03
N ASP A 43 19.88 22.98 -5.87
CA ASP A 43 18.46 22.98 -6.17
C ASP A 43 18.01 21.67 -6.83
N LEU A 44 18.82 21.14 -7.75
CA LEU A 44 18.58 19.83 -8.36
C LEU A 44 18.57 18.71 -7.31
N MET A 45 19.56 18.68 -6.41
CA MET A 45 19.63 17.67 -5.35
C MET A 45 18.41 17.73 -4.43
N MET A 46 17.91 18.92 -4.10
CA MET A 46 16.69 19.06 -3.31
C MET A 46 15.47 18.53 -4.06
N ALA A 47 15.34 18.84 -5.36
CA ALA A 47 14.24 18.34 -6.17
C ALA A 47 14.28 16.81 -6.35
N GLU A 48 15.47 16.22 -6.51
CA GLU A 48 15.66 14.77 -6.58
C GLU A 48 15.26 14.08 -5.27
N ASP A 49 15.67 14.62 -4.12
CA ASP A 49 15.33 14.09 -2.79
C ASP A 49 13.81 14.17 -2.53
N GLU A 50 13.19 15.31 -2.85
CA GLU A 50 11.74 15.46 -2.74
C GLU A 50 10.99 14.48 -3.64
N ASN A 51 11.41 14.34 -4.89
CA ASN A 51 10.83 13.39 -5.83
C ASN A 51 10.99 11.94 -5.34
N GLN A 52 12.15 11.58 -4.80
CA GLN A 52 12.39 10.26 -4.21
C GLN A 52 11.51 10.01 -2.99
N ALA A 53 11.33 11.01 -2.12
CA ALA A 53 10.44 10.92 -0.97
C ALA A 53 8.99 10.65 -1.40
N PHE A 54 8.52 11.34 -2.44
CA PHE A 54 7.21 11.08 -3.02
C PHE A 54 7.09 9.69 -3.65
N GLN A 55 8.15 9.20 -4.32
CA GLN A 55 8.20 7.84 -4.85
C GLN A 55 8.03 6.78 -3.76
N LEU A 56 8.73 6.96 -2.65
CA LEU A 56 8.59 6.10 -1.48
C LEU A 56 7.20 6.18 -0.88
N LEU A 57 6.63 7.39 -0.78
CA LEU A 57 5.31 7.62 -0.20
C LEU A 57 4.21 6.87 -0.97
N TYR A 58 4.12 7.08 -2.30
CA TYR A 58 3.08 6.41 -3.08
C TYR A 58 3.32 4.90 -3.15
N GLY A 59 4.59 4.46 -3.22
CA GLY A 59 4.95 3.04 -3.21
C GLY A 59 4.48 2.36 -1.93
N LEU A 60 4.67 3.00 -0.77
CA LEU A 60 4.21 2.50 0.51
C LEU A 60 2.68 2.49 0.62
N LEU A 61 2.00 3.54 0.17
CA LEU A 61 0.53 3.59 0.12
C LEU A 61 -0.05 2.41 -0.68
N ILE A 62 0.51 2.14 -1.86
CA ILE A 62 0.11 1.01 -2.69
C ILE A 62 0.44 -0.32 -2.00
N GLY A 63 1.67 -0.47 -1.47
CA GLY A 63 2.11 -1.70 -0.83
C GLY A 63 1.29 -2.06 0.42
N VAL A 64 1.06 -1.11 1.32
CA VAL A 64 0.23 -1.30 2.52
C VAL A 64 -1.24 -1.48 2.13
N GLY A 65 -1.74 -0.70 1.16
CA GLY A 65 -3.10 -0.85 0.66
C GLY A 65 -3.35 -2.25 0.08
N PHE A 66 -2.39 -2.77 -0.70
CA PHE A 66 -2.42 -4.13 -1.23
C PHE A 66 -2.41 -5.19 -0.12
N LEU A 67 -1.57 -5.02 0.90
CA LEU A 67 -1.54 -5.91 2.06
C LEU A 67 -2.90 -5.94 2.78
N LEU A 68 -3.53 -4.78 2.98
CA LEU A 68 -4.88 -4.67 3.57
C LEU A 68 -5.92 -5.41 2.74
N VAL A 69 -5.86 -5.29 1.41
CA VAL A 69 -6.73 -6.04 0.51
C VAL A 69 -6.53 -7.55 0.70
N LEU A 70 -5.30 -8.06 0.74
CA LEU A 70 -5.03 -9.49 0.94
C LEU A 70 -5.59 -10.02 2.27
N ILE A 71 -5.32 -9.33 3.38
CA ILE A 71 -5.79 -9.79 4.69
C ILE A 71 -7.32 -9.69 4.81
N SER A 72 -7.97 -8.81 4.04
CA SER A 72 -9.44 -8.69 4.05
C SER A 72 -10.15 -9.96 3.61
N PHE A 73 -9.53 -10.77 2.73
CA PHE A 73 -10.02 -12.09 2.30
C PHE A 73 -9.73 -13.20 3.32
N GLY A 74 -8.67 -13.05 4.13
CA GLY A 74 -8.23 -14.03 5.12
C GLY A 74 -8.77 -13.79 6.54
N ALA A 75 -9.38 -12.64 6.81
CA ALA A 75 -9.84 -12.20 8.13
C ALA A 75 -11.11 -12.92 8.61
N ARG A 76 -11.11 -14.27 8.62
CA ARG A 76 -12.06 -15.03 9.42
C ARG A 76 -11.66 -14.88 10.89
N ARG A 77 -12.24 -13.91 11.60
CA ARG A 77 -12.34 -13.99 13.07
C ARG A 77 -13.11 -15.27 13.40
N LYS A 78 -12.42 -16.35 13.78
CA LYS A 78 -13.05 -17.46 14.52
C LYS A 78 -13.50 -16.91 15.89
N LYS A 79 -14.62 -16.18 15.93
CA LYS A 79 -15.55 -16.23 17.06
C LYS A 79 -16.62 -17.27 16.69
N GLY A 80 -16.33 -18.55 16.93
CA GLY A 80 -17.36 -19.58 17.06
C GLY A 80 -17.71 -20.47 15.85
N SER A 81 -16.77 -21.13 15.18
CA SER A 81 -17.16 -22.33 14.38
C SER A 81 -16.08 -23.41 14.32
N ALA A 82 -15.99 -24.15 15.41
CA ALA A 82 -16.06 -25.61 15.38
C ALA A 82 -16.80 -25.99 16.66
N LYS A 83 -18.10 -26.28 16.59
CA LYS A 83 -18.71 -27.08 17.65
C LYS A 83 -17.92 -28.40 17.59
N LYS A 84 -17.08 -28.66 18.60
CA LYS A 84 -16.46 -29.98 18.78
C LYS A 84 -17.63 -30.94 18.93
N THR A 85 -18.03 -31.60 17.84
CA THR A 85 -18.88 -32.78 17.92
C THR A 85 -17.96 -33.88 18.42
N GLU A 86 -17.80 -33.96 19.74
CA GLU A 86 -17.31 -35.18 20.36
C GLU A 86 -18.25 -36.29 19.93
N LYS A 87 -17.75 -37.23 19.11
CA LYS A 87 -18.44 -38.50 18.91
C LYS A 87 -18.47 -39.17 20.28
N LYS A 88 -19.65 -39.32 20.88
CA LYS A 88 -19.81 -40.25 22.00
C LYS A 88 -19.28 -41.62 21.53
N PRO A 89 -18.41 -42.29 22.31
CA PRO A 89 -18.03 -43.65 22.00
C PRO A 89 -19.30 -44.51 21.94
N ALA A 90 -19.41 -45.32 20.90
CA ALA A 90 -20.46 -46.33 20.81
C ALA A 90 -20.23 -47.35 21.92
N GLU A 91 -21.27 -47.57 22.73
CA GLU A 91 -21.35 -48.66 23.69
C GLU A 91 -21.44 -50.01 22.96
#